data_AF-A0A2N6U630-F1
#
_entry.id   AF-A0A2N6U630-F1
#
_cell.length_a   1.000
_cell.length_b   1.000
_cell.length_c   1.000
_cell.angle_alpha   90.00
_cell.angle_beta   90.00
_cell.angle_gamma   90.00
#
_symmetry.space_group_name_H-M   'P 1'
#
loop_
_entity.id
_entity.type
_entity.pdbx_description
1 polymer ?
#
loop_
_entity_poly.entity_id
_entity_poly.type
_entity_poly.pdbx_seq_one_letter_code
_entity_poly.pdbx_strand_id
1 'polypeptide(L)'
;MTSPMLHPNQRALPPLRNLPAPPRVPEEPASLVPPAEIMLYSRRTLGARVLRRLWAPALVLLALWYLLLVMYVLGPSPTLWFFGVLFSLADASMLTSLTTQMGFSGTSLAWSFALVPLIATAVSLLPALAAPPLLGAMRPREHLSEETFRRAAANRLTLLLMAVPILTVVLLPLVTALPLGQPWQTLGPGHLSMWCLALAVLPLAWVLVRATLAIHRLLGLERMETLRKAAMLGSDREVLEQRRAALWAQDRRHLPPTPGSPQDGAELSGRGILTALLAMGRSALVWVLPAAALTGWTIFGLTDFIALFTGLAAEDLTQLRTPVRLPQLLLAAPVLLLATALGGLAPVAAIRLSTAQRAEVRDQRTVPQWERRARANPWEARVCGLAGWLVAALQLGAWLLVGVLLPVTGLASGVTWAWVVFAVLLLVPLAGGAAAFAMRRNLRDVLYGPAGAYMRRPAPYALVAPDIGTRADRARDPAVRAALRQRRRAEGGEYDLEAFDLDAADDRLWVDDDLPGATDTEIREADLAAGRLPDFGGEGSAFTGGGRAAGSLEGADGGASHTIPEQIGPPSRG
;
A
#
# COMPACT_ATOMS: atom_id res chain seq x y z
N MET A 1 10.13 7.75 -42.33
CA MET A 1 9.57 6.66 -43.17
C MET A 1 10.66 5.66 -43.45
N THR A 2 10.68 4.55 -42.71
CA THR A 2 11.38 3.31 -43.03
C THR A 2 10.63 2.22 -42.28
N SER A 3 9.84 1.44 -43.02
CA SER A 3 9.04 0.34 -42.48
C SER A 3 9.97 -0.75 -41.93
N PRO A 4 9.73 -1.31 -40.74
CA PRO A 4 10.41 -2.53 -40.33
C PRO A 4 9.91 -3.67 -41.24
N MET A 5 10.85 -4.33 -41.94
CA MET A 5 10.57 -5.53 -42.73
C MET A 5 9.94 -6.61 -41.83
N LEU A 6 8.66 -6.87 -42.05
CA LEU A 6 7.94 -8.02 -41.51
C LEU A 6 8.31 -9.25 -42.34
N HIS A 7 8.65 -10.35 -41.68
CA HIS A 7 8.91 -11.65 -42.32
C HIS A 7 7.76 -12.03 -43.30
N PRO A 8 8.07 -12.52 -44.51
CA PRO A 8 7.09 -12.76 -45.58
C PRO A 8 6.01 -13.83 -45.28
N ASN A 9 6.08 -14.54 -44.14
CA ASN A 9 5.12 -15.57 -43.74
C ASN A 9 4.26 -15.22 -42.51
N GLN A 10 4.29 -13.98 -42.00
CA GLN A 10 3.35 -13.57 -40.95
C GLN A 10 2.00 -13.20 -41.58
N ARG A 11 1.13 -14.21 -41.76
CA ARG A 11 -0.30 -13.97 -42.02
C ARG A 11 -0.82 -12.98 -40.96
N ALA A 12 -1.37 -11.85 -41.41
CA ALA A 12 -1.99 -10.87 -40.53
C ALA A 12 -3.14 -11.56 -39.79
N LEU A 13 -2.96 -11.83 -38.49
CA LEU A 13 -4.00 -12.43 -37.67
C LEU A 13 -5.24 -11.52 -37.67
N PRO A 14 -6.45 -12.09 -37.78
CA PRO A 14 -7.68 -11.32 -37.74
C PRO A 14 -7.81 -10.59 -36.40
N PRO A 15 -8.43 -9.40 -36.38
CA PRO A 15 -8.57 -8.63 -35.16
C PRO A 15 -9.48 -9.32 -34.15
N LEU A 16 -9.14 -9.19 -32.87
CA LEU A 16 -9.82 -9.83 -31.76
C LEU A 16 -11.07 -9.05 -31.35
N ARG A 17 -12.10 -9.08 -32.20
CA ARG A 17 -13.30 -8.25 -32.02
C ARG A 17 -14.39 -8.87 -31.13
N ASN A 18 -14.52 -10.19 -31.15
CA ASN A 18 -15.68 -10.91 -30.62
C ASN A 18 -15.29 -12.02 -29.64
N LEU A 19 -14.25 -11.82 -28.84
CA LEU A 19 -13.89 -12.81 -27.81
C LEU A 19 -14.88 -12.73 -26.65
N PRO A 20 -15.35 -13.87 -26.11
CA PRO A 20 -16.23 -13.85 -24.95
C PRO A 20 -15.56 -13.10 -23.79
N ALA A 21 -16.36 -12.38 -23.01
CA ALA A 21 -15.85 -11.72 -21.81
C ALA A 21 -15.18 -12.77 -20.88
N PRO A 22 -14.10 -12.40 -20.16
CA PRO A 22 -13.42 -13.34 -19.30
C PRO A 22 -14.41 -13.91 -18.26
N PRO A 23 -14.47 -15.24 -18.08
CA PRO A 23 -15.40 -15.86 -17.14
C PRO A 23 -15.05 -15.42 -15.72
N ARG A 24 -16.09 -15.10 -14.94
CA ARG A 24 -15.93 -14.79 -13.52
C ARG A 24 -15.70 -16.06 -12.73
N VAL A 25 -14.85 -15.97 -11.72
CA VAL A 25 -14.61 -17.07 -10.80
C VAL A 25 -15.71 -17.05 -9.72
N PRO A 26 -16.29 -18.20 -9.34
CA PRO A 26 -17.26 -18.25 -8.24
C PRO A 26 -16.68 -17.64 -6.96
N GLU A 27 -17.51 -16.96 -6.19
CA GLU A 27 -17.08 -16.39 -4.91
C GLU A 27 -16.82 -17.53 -3.91
N GLU A 28 -15.64 -17.54 -3.29
CA GLU A 28 -15.38 -18.46 -2.17
C GLU A 28 -15.78 -17.74 -0.89
N PRO A 29 -16.71 -18.30 -0.10
CA PRO A 29 -17.08 -17.71 1.18
C PRO A 29 -15.88 -17.72 2.11
N ALA A 30 -15.51 -16.54 2.61
CA ALA A 30 -14.38 -16.38 3.53
C ALA A 30 -14.52 -17.22 4.78
N SER A 31 -15.75 -17.60 5.18
CA SER A 31 -16.05 -18.46 6.32
C SER A 31 -15.71 -19.94 6.10
N LEU A 32 -15.72 -20.44 4.86
CA LEU A 32 -15.47 -21.86 4.57
C LEU A 32 -14.02 -22.17 4.15
N VAL A 33 -13.13 -21.19 4.27
CA VAL A 33 -11.70 -21.38 3.99
C VAL A 33 -11.12 -22.44 4.94
N PRO A 34 -10.45 -23.48 4.42
CA PRO A 34 -9.88 -24.53 5.23
C PRO A 34 -8.72 -24.02 6.11
N PRO A 35 -8.51 -24.59 7.30
CA PRO A 35 -7.47 -24.16 8.23
C PRO A 35 -6.07 -24.13 7.60
N ALA A 36 -5.74 -25.12 6.78
CA ALA A 36 -4.45 -25.24 6.07
C ALA A 36 -4.12 -24.04 5.16
N GLU A 37 -5.14 -23.37 4.62
CA GLU A 37 -4.99 -22.22 3.73
C GLU A 37 -4.96 -20.87 4.49
N ILE A 38 -4.91 -20.90 5.83
CA ILE A 38 -4.82 -19.71 6.67
C ILE A 38 -3.36 -19.49 7.07
N MET A 39 -2.85 -18.32 6.71
CA MET A 39 -1.43 -17.98 6.85
C MET A 39 -0.98 -17.76 8.31
N LEU A 40 -1.84 -17.16 9.14
CA LEU A 40 -1.54 -16.89 10.55
C LEU A 40 -2.50 -17.63 11.47
N TYR A 41 -2.00 -18.08 12.63
CA TYR A 41 -2.76 -18.84 13.61
C TYR A 41 -3.96 -18.09 14.18
N SER A 42 -3.82 -16.78 14.45
CA SER A 42 -4.90 -15.94 15.00
C SER A 42 -4.66 -14.44 14.77
N ARG A 43 -5.70 -13.62 14.91
CA ARG A 43 -5.56 -12.15 14.89
C ARG A 43 -4.69 -11.62 16.04
N ARG A 44 -4.63 -12.31 17.18
CA ARG A 44 -3.76 -11.95 18.31
C ARG A 44 -2.28 -12.04 17.96
N THR A 45 -1.89 -13.07 17.21
CA THR A 45 -0.49 -13.21 16.75
C THR A 45 -0.07 -12.06 15.85
N LEU A 46 -0.97 -11.63 14.95
CA LEU A 46 -0.76 -10.48 14.09
C LEU A 46 -0.63 -9.19 14.92
N GLY A 47 -1.51 -8.99 15.91
CA GLY A 47 -1.44 -7.84 16.83
C GLY A 47 -0.12 -7.77 17.59
N ALA A 48 0.34 -8.88 18.18
CA ALA A 48 1.61 -8.95 18.88
C ALA A 48 2.80 -8.63 17.96
N ARG A 49 2.82 -9.16 16.73
CA ARG A 49 3.87 -8.87 15.73
C ARG A 49 3.89 -7.41 15.31
N VAL A 50 2.71 -6.79 15.14
CA VAL A 50 2.58 -5.35 14.84
C VAL A 50 3.15 -4.56 16.00
N LEU A 51 2.67 -4.77 17.23
CA LEU A 51 3.11 -4.04 18.44
C LEU A 51 4.63 -4.09 18.64
N ARG A 52 5.26 -5.27 18.52
CA ARG A 52 6.72 -5.43 18.63
C ARG A 52 7.52 -4.64 17.58
N ARG A 53 6.89 -4.30 16.46
CA ARG A 53 7.50 -3.60 15.32
C ARG A 53 7.11 -2.12 15.24
N LEU A 54 6.26 -1.62 16.15
CA LEU A 54 5.79 -0.23 16.12
C LEU A 54 6.85 0.78 16.56
N TRP A 55 7.92 0.37 17.25
CA TRP A 55 8.95 1.31 17.73
C TRP A 55 9.60 2.11 16.58
N ALA A 56 9.90 1.47 15.44
CA ALA A 56 10.55 2.11 14.30
C ALA A 56 9.64 3.16 13.61
N PRO A 57 8.38 2.84 13.22
CA PRO A 57 7.48 3.87 12.72
C PRO A 57 7.10 4.91 13.79
N ALA A 58 7.12 4.56 15.08
CA ALA A 58 6.91 5.55 16.15
C ALA A 58 7.99 6.63 16.17
N LEU A 59 9.27 6.28 15.94
CA LEU A 59 10.35 7.28 15.81
C LEU A 59 10.15 8.19 14.61
N VAL A 60 9.69 7.63 13.48
CA VAL A 60 9.38 8.43 12.28
C VAL A 60 8.20 9.37 12.54
N LEU A 61 7.15 8.90 13.21
CA LEU A 61 6.00 9.72 13.59
C LEU A 61 6.39 10.80 14.60
N LEU A 62 7.25 10.48 15.57
CA LEU A 62 7.77 11.44 16.54
C LEU A 62 8.53 12.57 15.83
N ALA A 63 9.45 12.22 14.93
CA ALA A 63 10.18 13.19 14.12
C ALA A 63 9.24 14.03 13.24
N LEU A 64 8.22 13.40 12.65
CA LEU A 64 7.18 14.11 11.89
C LEU A 64 6.44 15.12 12.77
N TRP A 65 6.00 14.74 13.97
CA TRP A 65 5.28 15.64 14.87
C TRP A 65 6.14 16.80 15.36
N TYR A 66 7.43 16.56 15.64
CA TYR A 66 8.38 17.65 15.90
C TYR A 66 8.45 18.60 14.72
N LEU A 67 8.59 18.07 13.50
CA LEU A 67 8.71 18.89 12.31
C LEU A 67 7.42 19.69 12.03
N LEU A 68 6.24 19.08 12.22
CA LEU A 68 4.95 19.77 12.11
C LEU A 68 4.79 20.85 13.19
N LEU A 69 5.25 20.61 14.42
CA LEU A 69 5.25 21.61 15.48
C LEU A 69 6.18 22.78 15.16
N VAL A 70 7.37 22.53 14.62
CA VAL A 70 8.28 23.58 14.15
C VAL A 70 7.61 24.41 13.06
N MET A 71 6.97 23.78 12.08
CA MET A 71 6.22 24.49 11.02
C MET A 71 5.06 25.31 11.58
N TYR A 72 4.38 24.83 12.62
CA TYR A 72 3.32 25.59 13.31
C TYR A 72 3.89 26.83 14.01
N VAL A 73 5.02 26.70 14.72
CA VAL A 73 5.67 27.82 15.42
C VAL A 73 6.25 28.85 14.44
N LEU A 74 6.83 28.40 13.32
CA LEU A 74 7.34 29.26 12.26
C LEU A 74 6.24 29.86 11.38
N GLY A 75 5.03 29.30 11.43
CA GLY A 75 3.89 29.65 10.60
C GLY A 75 3.57 31.14 10.54
N PRO A 76 3.53 31.89 11.66
CA PRO A 76 3.20 33.31 11.65
C PRO A 76 3.97 34.15 10.65
N SER A 77 5.30 33.99 10.62
CA SER A 77 6.15 34.53 9.57
C SER A 77 7.51 33.81 9.61
N PRO A 78 7.81 32.90 8.66
CA PRO A 78 9.12 32.27 8.57
C PRO A 78 10.24 33.29 8.36
N THR A 79 9.97 34.35 7.60
CA THR A 79 10.98 35.38 7.32
C THR A 79 11.32 36.16 8.58
N LEU A 80 10.31 36.54 9.39
CA LEU A 80 10.56 37.21 10.66
C LEU A 80 11.35 36.31 11.62
N TRP A 81 11.00 35.03 11.74
CA TRP A 81 11.75 34.10 12.57
C TRP A 81 13.20 33.95 12.13
N PHE A 82 13.45 33.86 10.82
CA PHE A 82 14.80 33.77 10.27
C PHE A 82 15.65 34.98 10.65
N PHE A 83 15.16 36.19 10.39
CA PHE A 83 15.88 37.41 10.76
C PHE A 83 15.96 37.59 12.27
N GLY A 84 14.93 37.20 13.01
CA GLY A 84 14.90 37.25 14.46
C GLY A 84 15.98 36.39 15.12
N VAL A 85 16.18 35.17 14.62
CA VAL A 85 17.27 34.29 15.07
C VAL A 85 18.64 34.84 14.64
N LEU A 86 18.73 35.49 13.47
CA LEU A 86 19.99 36.11 13.04
C LEU A 86 20.34 37.32 13.94
N PHE A 87 19.37 38.17 14.25
CA PHE A 87 19.55 39.33 15.12
C PHE A 87 19.77 38.94 16.58
N SER A 88 19.25 37.79 17.03
CA SER A 88 19.48 37.32 18.39
C SER A 88 20.94 36.94 18.67
N LEU A 89 21.74 36.70 17.63
CA LEU A 89 23.19 36.54 17.76
C LEU A 89 23.86 37.83 18.27
N ALA A 90 23.26 38.99 18.02
CA ALA A 90 23.72 40.28 18.52
C ALA A 90 23.05 40.65 19.87
N ASP A 91 21.75 40.38 20.02
CA ASP A 91 21.00 40.65 21.25
C ASP A 91 19.95 39.56 21.55
N ALA A 92 20.19 38.78 22.60
CA ALA A 92 19.29 37.70 23.03
C ALA A 92 17.89 38.20 23.46
N SER A 93 17.74 39.47 23.86
CA SER A 93 16.45 40.05 24.23
C SER A 93 15.47 40.10 23.06
N MET A 94 15.98 40.22 21.82
CA MET A 94 15.20 40.27 20.59
C MET A 94 14.38 38.98 20.37
N LEU A 95 14.96 37.82 20.67
CA LEU A 95 14.28 36.53 20.50
C LEU A 95 13.12 36.41 21.50
N THR A 96 13.32 36.92 22.72
CA THR A 96 12.28 36.97 23.75
C THR A 96 11.14 37.91 23.35
N SER A 97 11.45 39.09 22.83
CA SER A 97 10.46 40.05 22.31
C SER A 97 9.69 39.50 21.10
N LEU A 98 10.36 38.80 20.19
CA LEU A 98 9.72 38.19 19.03
C LEU A 98 8.75 37.07 19.44
N THR A 99 9.13 36.24 20.41
CA THR A 99 8.24 35.16 20.89
C THR A 99 6.96 35.71 21.49
N THR A 100 7.04 36.77 22.29
CA THR A 100 5.87 37.41 22.92
C THR A 100 5.01 38.15 21.91
N GLN A 101 5.61 38.85 20.94
CA GLN A 101 4.87 39.51 19.85
C GLN A 101 4.09 38.53 18.98
N MET A 102 4.61 37.31 18.80
CA MET A 102 3.94 36.22 18.06
C MET A 102 2.86 35.49 18.88
N GLY A 103 2.57 35.94 20.10
CA GLY A 103 1.55 35.37 20.96
C GLY A 103 1.98 34.09 21.68
N PHE A 104 3.28 33.80 21.75
CA PHE A 104 3.82 32.67 22.49
C PHE A 104 4.46 33.09 23.80
N SER A 105 4.43 32.20 24.79
CA SER A 105 5.28 32.28 25.97
C SER A 105 6.42 31.26 25.87
N GLY A 106 7.60 31.57 26.43
CA GLY A 106 8.71 30.62 26.47
C GLY A 106 8.35 29.31 27.17
N THR A 107 7.53 29.38 28.23
CA THR A 107 7.03 28.21 28.96
C THR A 107 6.04 27.39 28.13
N SER A 108 5.09 28.03 27.43
CA SER A 108 4.16 27.31 26.54
C SER A 108 4.87 26.62 25.39
N LEU A 109 5.91 27.25 24.82
CA LEU A 109 6.73 26.63 23.78
C LEU A 109 7.50 25.43 24.34
N ALA A 110 8.17 25.57 25.48
CA ALA A 110 8.89 24.48 26.13
C ALA A 110 7.99 23.27 26.39
N TRP A 111 6.81 23.49 26.99
CA TRP A 111 5.82 22.43 27.21
C TRP A 111 5.27 21.83 25.92
N SER A 112 5.07 22.65 24.88
CA SER A 112 4.61 22.16 23.58
C SER A 112 5.64 21.23 22.94
N PHE A 113 6.91 21.62 22.91
CA PHE A 113 8.00 20.79 22.37
C PHE A 113 8.28 19.53 23.19
N ALA A 114 8.02 19.58 24.51
CA ALA A 114 8.15 18.41 25.37
C ALA A 114 6.98 17.42 25.21
N LEU A 115 5.74 17.90 25.20
CA LEU A 115 4.54 17.05 25.34
C LEU A 115 3.83 16.77 24.01
N VAL A 116 3.67 17.75 23.13
CA VAL A 116 2.81 17.61 21.94
C VAL A 116 3.31 16.48 21.02
N PRO A 117 4.61 16.40 20.66
CA PRO A 117 5.09 15.30 19.82
C PRO A 117 4.93 13.93 20.47
N LEU A 118 5.14 13.82 21.78
CA LEU A 118 4.97 12.56 22.52
C LEU A 118 3.51 12.10 22.53
N ILE A 119 2.59 12.99 22.93
CA ILE A 119 1.16 12.70 23.00
C ILE A 119 0.61 12.43 21.59
N ALA A 120 0.95 13.26 20.60
CA ALA A 120 0.48 13.09 19.23
C ALA A 120 1.00 11.79 18.60
N THR A 121 2.24 11.39 18.91
CA THR A 121 2.77 10.08 18.50
C THR A 121 1.99 8.95 19.14
N ALA A 122 1.74 9.00 20.45
CA ALA A 122 0.94 7.98 21.15
C ALA A 122 -0.46 7.86 20.53
N VAL A 123 -1.13 8.99 20.26
CA VAL A 123 -2.44 9.03 19.59
C VAL A 123 -2.35 8.46 18.16
N SER A 124 -1.28 8.75 17.42
CA SER A 124 -1.04 8.22 16.06
C SER A 124 -0.80 6.71 16.04
N LEU A 125 -0.37 6.12 17.16
CA LEU A 125 -0.18 4.67 17.29
C LEU A 125 -1.46 3.93 17.69
N LEU A 126 -2.45 4.59 18.32
CA LEU A 126 -3.70 3.96 18.72
C LEU A 126 -4.45 3.25 17.56
N PRO A 127 -4.55 3.83 16.34
CA PRO A 127 -5.15 3.14 15.19
C PRO A 127 -4.47 1.82 14.81
N ALA A 128 -3.22 1.58 15.22
CA ALA A 128 -2.54 0.31 14.97
C ALA A 128 -3.23 -0.87 15.66
N LEU A 129 -4.01 -0.63 16.73
CA LEU A 129 -4.83 -1.64 17.39
C LEU A 129 -5.94 -2.18 16.48
N ALA A 130 -6.36 -1.42 15.47
CA ALA A 130 -7.29 -1.86 14.44
C ALA A 130 -6.61 -2.63 13.28
N ALA A 131 -5.29 -2.75 13.26
CA ALA A 131 -4.58 -3.45 12.19
C ALA A 131 -4.95 -4.95 12.10
N PRO A 132 -5.10 -5.72 13.19
CA PRO A 132 -5.41 -7.15 13.10
C PRO A 132 -6.71 -7.49 12.36
N PRO A 133 -7.88 -6.88 12.65
CA PRO A 133 -9.09 -7.16 11.88
C PRO A 133 -8.99 -6.68 10.42
N LEU A 134 -8.37 -5.52 10.17
CA LEU A 134 -8.26 -4.94 8.82
C LEU A 134 -7.32 -5.70 7.88
N LEU A 135 -6.23 -6.24 8.43
CA LEU A 135 -5.28 -7.07 7.69
C LEU A 135 -5.72 -8.53 7.66
N GLY A 136 -6.34 -9.04 8.73
CA GLY A 136 -6.84 -10.41 8.82
C GLY A 136 -7.91 -10.72 7.76
N ALA A 137 -8.79 -9.76 7.48
CA ALA A 137 -9.83 -9.88 6.46
C ALA A 137 -9.31 -9.80 5.00
N MET A 138 -8.01 -9.59 4.78
CA MET A 138 -7.46 -9.60 3.42
C MET A 138 -7.39 -11.02 2.86
N ARG A 139 -7.73 -11.16 1.58
CA ARG A 139 -7.68 -12.40 0.83
C ARG A 139 -6.50 -12.38 -0.15
N PRO A 140 -5.37 -13.07 0.13
CA PRO A 140 -4.18 -13.00 -0.71
C PRO A 140 -4.43 -13.48 -2.15
N ARG A 141 -5.32 -14.47 -2.35
CA ARG A 141 -5.65 -15.05 -3.66
C ARG A 141 -6.35 -14.07 -4.62
N GLU A 142 -7.01 -13.03 -4.11
CA GLU A 142 -7.71 -12.03 -4.95
C GLU A 142 -6.75 -11.03 -5.60
N HIS A 143 -5.48 -11.00 -5.19
CA HIS A 143 -4.46 -10.14 -5.77
C HIS A 143 -3.65 -10.87 -6.85
N LEU A 144 -3.50 -10.28 -8.04
CA LEU A 144 -2.78 -10.89 -9.17
C LEU A 144 -1.32 -11.25 -8.87
N SER A 145 -0.64 -10.51 -8.00
CA SER A 145 0.75 -10.80 -7.65
C SER A 145 1.00 -10.65 -6.17
N GLU A 146 2.03 -11.36 -5.69
CA GLU A 146 2.54 -11.22 -4.33
C GLU A 146 2.98 -9.79 -4.01
N GLU A 147 3.54 -9.09 -5.00
CA GLU A 147 3.91 -7.70 -4.85
C GLU A 147 2.68 -6.79 -4.64
N THR A 148 1.60 -7.00 -5.41
CA THR A 148 0.36 -6.22 -5.24
C THR A 148 -0.30 -6.46 -3.88
N PHE A 149 -0.33 -7.70 -3.40
CA PHE A 149 -0.84 -8.05 -2.07
C PHE A 149 -0.04 -7.35 -0.96
N ARG A 150 1.29 -7.49 -0.99
CA ARG A 150 2.18 -6.86 0.02
C ARG A 150 2.08 -5.34 0.01
N ARG A 151 1.97 -4.72 -1.17
CA ARG A 151 1.76 -3.27 -1.28
C ARG A 151 0.41 -2.85 -0.69
N ALA A 152 -0.66 -3.61 -0.94
CA ALA A 152 -1.98 -3.32 -0.39
C ALA A 152 -1.99 -3.41 1.15
N ALA A 153 -1.40 -4.49 1.69
CA ALA A 153 -1.21 -4.65 3.12
C ALA A 153 -0.40 -3.50 3.73
N ALA A 154 0.69 -3.07 3.06
CA ALA A 154 1.58 -2.02 3.56
C ALA A 154 0.86 -0.68 3.59
N ASN A 155 0.15 -0.35 2.50
CA ASN A 155 -0.60 0.88 2.42
C ASN A 155 -1.70 0.96 3.48
N ARG A 156 -2.39 -0.15 3.81
CA ARG A 156 -3.39 -0.16 4.89
C ARG A 156 -2.78 0.16 6.24
N LEU A 157 -1.66 -0.49 6.59
CA LEU A 157 -1.00 -0.25 7.86
C LEU A 157 -0.39 1.15 7.96
N THR A 158 0.29 1.60 6.90
CA THR A 158 0.82 2.97 6.81
C THR A 158 -0.31 4.01 6.90
N LEU A 159 -1.46 3.77 6.26
CA LEU A 159 -2.62 4.66 6.35
C LEU A 159 -3.11 4.82 7.79
N LEU A 160 -3.25 3.72 8.53
CA LEU A 160 -3.68 3.77 9.94
C LEU A 160 -2.76 4.64 10.79
N LEU A 161 -1.44 4.48 10.62
CA LEU A 161 -0.44 5.24 11.38
C LEU A 161 -0.36 6.70 10.95
N MET A 162 -0.52 6.98 9.65
CA MET A 162 -0.45 8.33 9.10
C MET A 162 -1.79 9.07 9.18
N ALA A 163 -2.90 8.41 9.56
CA ALA A 163 -4.23 8.99 9.55
C ALA A 163 -4.31 10.26 10.43
N VAL A 164 -3.77 10.21 11.65
CA VAL A 164 -3.80 11.34 12.57
C VAL A 164 -2.98 12.53 12.03
N PRO A 165 -1.69 12.37 11.66
CA PRO A 165 -0.93 13.47 11.03
C PRO A 165 -1.60 14.05 9.79
N ILE A 166 -2.11 13.19 8.89
CA ILE A 166 -2.80 13.63 7.66
C ILE A 166 -4.04 14.45 8.03
N LEU A 167 -4.87 13.94 8.94
CA LEU A 167 -6.09 14.62 9.36
C LEU A 167 -5.77 15.96 10.01
N THR A 168 -4.74 16.03 10.87
CA THR A 168 -4.32 17.28 11.50
C THR A 168 -3.90 18.32 10.47
N VAL A 169 -3.05 17.97 9.50
CA VAL A 169 -2.60 18.92 8.46
C VAL A 169 -3.75 19.37 7.56
N VAL A 170 -4.69 18.47 7.22
CA VAL A 170 -5.84 18.79 6.36
C VAL A 170 -6.88 19.65 7.08
N LEU A 171 -7.12 19.40 8.38
CA LEU A 171 -8.10 20.13 9.17
C LEU A 171 -7.55 21.46 9.72
N LEU A 172 -6.24 21.62 9.86
CA LEU A 172 -5.63 22.82 10.46
C LEU A 172 -6.13 24.15 9.85
N PRO A 173 -6.25 24.31 8.52
CA PRO A 173 -6.77 25.54 7.92
C PRO A 173 -8.26 25.77 8.19
N LEU A 174 -9.03 24.73 8.52
CA LEU A 174 -10.45 24.88 8.89
C LEU A 174 -10.60 25.42 10.31
N VAL A 175 -9.59 25.19 11.17
CA VAL A 175 -9.61 25.66 12.55
C VAL A 175 -9.54 27.20 12.61
N THR A 176 -8.90 27.86 11.64
CA THR A 176 -8.89 29.33 11.55
C THR A 176 -10.25 29.94 11.17
N ALA A 177 -11.20 29.13 10.69
CA ALA A 177 -12.58 29.57 10.48
C ALA A 177 -13.44 29.46 11.75
N LEU A 178 -12.93 28.77 12.78
CA LEU A 178 -13.60 28.67 14.08
C LEU A 178 -13.12 29.82 14.97
N PRO A 179 -14.01 30.46 15.77
CA PRO A 179 -13.65 31.51 16.73
C PRO A 179 -12.99 30.91 17.99
N LEU A 180 -12.05 29.99 17.78
CA LEU A 180 -11.19 29.46 18.83
C LEU A 180 -10.06 30.48 18.97
N GLY A 181 -9.81 31.01 20.17
CA GLY A 181 -8.79 32.03 20.44
C GLY A 181 -7.36 31.57 20.16
N GLN A 182 -7.06 31.31 18.90
CA GLN A 182 -5.74 30.96 18.41
C GLN A 182 -4.86 32.21 18.40
N PRO A 183 -3.54 32.06 18.56
CA PRO A 183 -2.60 33.17 18.47
C PRO A 183 -2.66 33.90 17.12
N TRP A 184 -3.21 33.27 16.08
CA TRP A 184 -3.47 33.85 14.77
C TRP A 184 -4.95 33.85 14.42
N GLN A 185 -5.48 35.04 14.11
CA GLN A 185 -6.86 35.23 13.70
C GLN A 185 -7.06 35.08 12.17
N THR A 186 -5.97 35.03 11.39
CA THR A 186 -6.03 34.90 9.93
C THR A 186 -4.88 34.06 9.36
N LEU A 187 -5.11 33.43 8.20
CA LEU A 187 -4.08 32.69 7.46
C LEU A 187 -3.23 33.66 6.63
N GLY A 188 -2.16 34.17 7.23
CA GLY A 188 -1.12 34.95 6.54
C GLY A 188 -0.30 34.12 5.54
N PRO A 189 0.55 34.79 4.72
CA PRO A 189 1.41 34.11 3.74
C PRO A 189 2.39 33.12 4.41
N GLY A 190 2.96 33.46 5.56
CA GLY A 190 3.80 32.53 6.33
C GLY A 190 3.07 31.22 6.68
N HIS A 191 1.83 31.32 7.16
CA HIS A 191 1.05 30.15 7.58
C HIS A 191 0.78 29.22 6.40
N LEU A 192 0.40 29.81 5.25
CA LEU A 192 0.16 29.05 4.02
C LEU A 192 1.44 28.43 3.48
N SER A 193 2.58 29.11 3.58
CA SER A 193 3.89 28.57 3.21
C SER A 193 4.25 27.33 4.05
N MET A 194 4.10 27.42 5.37
CA MET A 194 4.36 26.30 6.28
C MET A 194 3.36 25.16 6.13
N TRP A 195 2.10 25.47 5.84
CA TRP A 195 1.09 24.46 5.51
C TRP A 195 1.42 23.72 4.22
N CYS A 196 1.88 24.43 3.19
CA CYS A 196 2.37 23.82 1.96
C CYS A 196 3.59 22.91 2.23
N LEU A 197 4.54 23.35 3.07
CA LEU A 197 5.68 22.50 3.43
C LEU A 197 5.25 21.26 4.23
N ALA A 198 4.27 21.38 5.12
CA ALA A 198 3.69 20.25 5.84
C ALA A 198 3.07 19.22 4.89
N LEU A 199 2.34 19.68 3.87
CA LEU A 199 1.80 18.82 2.80
C LEU A 199 2.91 18.11 2.00
N ALA A 200 4.07 18.72 1.82
CA ALA A 200 5.22 18.10 1.13
C ALA A 200 5.93 17.04 1.99
N VAL A 201 5.98 17.23 3.31
CA VAL A 201 6.62 16.31 4.26
C VAL A 201 5.79 15.05 4.50
N LEU A 202 4.46 15.13 4.45
CA LEU A 202 3.58 13.97 4.65
C LEU A 202 3.90 12.78 3.71
N PRO A 203 4.08 12.96 2.39
CA PRO A 203 4.55 11.90 1.50
C PRO A 203 5.91 11.30 1.88
N LEU A 204 6.86 12.12 2.36
CA LEU A 204 8.17 11.64 2.80
C LEU A 204 8.01 10.75 4.03
N ALA A 205 7.27 11.21 5.04
CA ALA A 205 6.96 10.44 6.23
C ALA A 205 6.20 9.14 5.90
N TRP A 206 5.26 9.19 4.95
CA TRP A 206 4.56 8.00 4.45
C TRP A 206 5.55 6.95 3.90
N VAL A 207 6.51 7.36 3.09
CA VAL A 207 7.55 6.47 2.54
C VAL A 207 8.42 5.89 3.65
N LEU A 208 8.85 6.72 4.61
CA LEU A 208 9.69 6.29 5.74
C LEU A 208 8.95 5.31 6.66
N VAL A 209 7.72 5.61 7.08
CA VAL A 209 6.87 4.70 7.86
C VAL A 209 6.71 3.39 7.12
N ARG A 210 6.41 3.43 5.82
CA ARG A 210 6.26 2.22 5.01
C ARG A 210 7.55 1.40 4.90
N ALA A 211 8.71 2.05 4.80
CA ALA A 211 10.01 1.37 4.77
C ALA A 211 10.29 0.62 6.08
N THR A 212 9.89 1.17 7.22
CA THR A 212 10.09 0.55 8.54
C THR A 212 9.17 -0.66 8.81
N LEU A 213 7.98 -0.69 8.21
CA LEU A 213 6.93 -1.70 8.47
C LEU A 213 7.13 -3.07 7.78
N ALA A 214 8.33 -3.38 7.27
CA ALA A 214 8.74 -4.61 6.57
C ALA A 214 7.70 -5.76 6.55
N ILE A 215 6.72 -5.70 5.65
CA ILE A 215 5.54 -6.58 5.66
C ILE A 215 5.87 -8.06 5.55
N HIS A 216 6.91 -8.40 4.78
CA HIS A 216 7.38 -9.77 4.66
C HIS A 216 7.70 -10.37 6.04
N ARG A 217 8.30 -9.59 6.94
CA ARG A 217 8.60 -10.03 8.30
C ARG A 217 7.39 -10.00 9.25
N LEU A 218 6.33 -9.26 8.94
CA LEU A 218 5.10 -9.26 9.75
C LEU A 218 4.27 -10.50 9.44
N LEU A 219 4.15 -10.82 8.15
CA LEU A 219 3.36 -11.91 7.63
C LEU A 219 4.12 -13.25 7.59
N GLY A 220 5.44 -13.27 7.82
CA GLY A 220 6.25 -14.49 7.76
C GLY A 220 6.54 -14.96 6.33
N LEU A 221 6.63 -14.02 5.39
CA LEU A 221 6.83 -14.28 3.97
C LEU A 221 8.30 -14.11 3.57
N GLU A 222 8.76 -14.88 2.57
CA GLU A 222 10.08 -14.68 1.94
C GLU A 222 10.22 -13.26 1.38
N ARG A 223 11.45 -12.72 1.32
CA ARG A 223 11.70 -11.40 0.69
C ARG A 223 11.32 -11.44 -0.79
N MET A 224 10.89 -10.30 -1.34
CA MET A 224 10.51 -10.24 -2.78
C MET A 224 11.69 -10.55 -3.70
N GLU A 225 12.89 -10.12 -3.33
CA GLU A 225 14.10 -10.35 -4.10
C GLU A 225 14.49 -11.83 -4.13
N THR A 226 14.37 -12.53 -3.00
CA THR A 226 14.63 -13.97 -2.93
C THR A 226 13.60 -14.73 -3.74
N LEU A 227 12.32 -14.36 -3.66
CA LEU A 227 11.26 -14.94 -4.49
C LEU A 227 11.52 -14.73 -5.99
N ARG A 228 11.94 -13.52 -6.40
CA ARG A 228 12.28 -13.23 -7.80
C ARG A 228 13.48 -14.03 -8.28
N LYS A 229 14.56 -14.09 -7.49
CA LYS A 229 15.75 -14.89 -7.82
C LYS A 229 15.40 -16.37 -7.93
N ALA A 230 14.66 -16.91 -6.97
CA ALA A 230 14.26 -18.32 -6.96
C ALA A 230 13.33 -18.68 -8.12
N ALA A 231 12.42 -17.77 -8.52
CA ALA A 231 11.58 -17.99 -9.70
C ALA A 231 12.37 -17.97 -11.03
N MET A 232 13.56 -17.36 -11.05
CA MET A 232 14.43 -17.30 -12.23
C MET A 232 15.46 -18.43 -12.26
N LEU A 233 16.02 -18.79 -11.11
CA LEU A 233 17.24 -19.61 -10.97
C LEU A 233 17.05 -20.88 -10.12
N GLY A 234 15.82 -21.23 -9.72
CA GLY A 234 15.55 -22.42 -8.92
C GLY A 234 15.99 -23.71 -9.61
N SER A 235 16.57 -24.63 -8.83
CA SER A 235 17.05 -25.93 -9.32
C SER A 235 15.91 -26.94 -9.55
N ASP A 236 14.88 -26.89 -8.70
CA ASP A 236 13.69 -27.75 -8.81
C ASP A 236 12.63 -27.10 -9.71
N ARG A 237 12.18 -27.85 -10.72
CA ARG A 237 11.23 -27.40 -11.74
C ARG A 237 9.85 -27.12 -11.16
N GLU A 238 9.34 -27.96 -10.26
CA GLU A 238 7.98 -27.80 -9.72
C GLU A 238 7.89 -26.57 -8.81
N VAL A 239 8.86 -26.43 -7.91
CA VAL A 239 8.99 -25.26 -7.03
C VAL A 239 9.18 -23.98 -7.85
N LEU A 240 9.96 -24.06 -8.93
CA LEU A 240 10.18 -22.95 -9.84
C LEU A 240 8.89 -22.55 -10.59
N GLU A 241 8.12 -23.50 -11.11
CA GLU A 241 6.84 -23.21 -11.77
C GLU A 241 5.84 -22.58 -10.80
N GLN A 242 5.75 -23.07 -9.56
CA GLN A 242 4.93 -22.48 -8.51
C GLN A 242 5.35 -21.04 -8.17
N ARG A 243 6.65 -20.79 -7.97
CA ARG A 243 7.19 -19.45 -7.67
C ARG A 243 6.99 -18.48 -8.84
N ARG A 244 7.12 -18.96 -10.09
CA ARG A 244 6.80 -18.19 -11.30
C ARG A 244 5.32 -17.83 -11.36
N ALA A 245 4.43 -18.79 -11.08
CA ALA A 245 3.00 -18.55 -11.08
C ALA A 245 2.57 -17.52 -10.02
N ALA A 246 3.24 -17.48 -8.86
CA ALA A 246 3.02 -16.47 -7.83
C ALA A 246 3.49 -15.05 -8.21
N LEU A 247 4.48 -14.94 -9.10
CA LEU A 247 5.01 -13.65 -9.60
C LEU A 247 4.31 -13.16 -10.86
N TRP A 248 3.93 -14.07 -11.76
CA TRP A 248 3.47 -13.77 -13.11
C TRP A 248 2.09 -14.35 -13.39
N ALA A 249 1.12 -14.07 -12.51
CA ALA A 249 -0.26 -14.42 -12.83
C ALA A 249 -0.74 -13.65 -14.05
N GLN A 250 -1.40 -14.37 -14.96
CA GLN A 250 -1.95 -13.81 -16.18
C GLN A 250 -3.21 -13.01 -15.86
N ASP A 251 -3.24 -11.73 -16.25
CA ASP A 251 -4.44 -10.91 -16.13
C ASP A 251 -5.38 -11.16 -17.33
N ARG A 252 -6.46 -11.91 -17.10
CA ARG A 252 -7.43 -12.27 -18.14
C ARG A 252 -8.23 -11.07 -18.70
N ARG A 253 -8.17 -9.90 -18.06
CA ARG A 253 -8.91 -8.67 -18.41
C ARG A 253 -8.14 -7.73 -19.35
N HIS A 254 -7.19 -8.27 -20.12
CA HIS A 254 -6.23 -7.47 -20.90
C HIS A 254 -6.75 -7.03 -22.27
N LEU A 255 -7.88 -7.57 -22.73
CA LEU A 255 -8.50 -7.25 -24.01
C LEU A 255 -9.57 -6.15 -23.87
N PRO A 256 -9.89 -5.43 -24.96
CA PRO A 256 -11.03 -4.51 -24.97
C PRO A 256 -12.35 -5.24 -24.65
N PRO A 257 -13.30 -4.60 -23.95
CA PRO A 257 -14.60 -5.21 -23.69
C PRO A 257 -15.36 -5.42 -25.00
N THR A 258 -16.08 -6.54 -25.09
CA THR A 258 -16.90 -6.84 -26.26
C THR A 258 -18.13 -5.94 -26.30
N PRO A 259 -18.47 -5.36 -27.47
CA PRO A 259 -19.67 -4.55 -27.61
C PRO A 259 -20.92 -5.30 -27.14
N GLY A 260 -21.76 -4.65 -26.33
CA GLY A 260 -23.00 -5.24 -25.79
C GLY A 260 -22.81 -6.21 -24.61
N SER A 261 -21.58 -6.46 -24.15
CA SER A 261 -21.31 -7.16 -22.89
C SER A 261 -21.66 -6.26 -21.68
N PRO A 262 -21.94 -6.80 -20.48
CA PRO A 262 -22.18 -5.98 -19.29
C PRO A 262 -20.96 -5.14 -18.88
N GLN A 263 -19.77 -5.44 -19.40
CA GLN A 263 -18.55 -4.66 -19.23
C GLN A 263 -18.45 -3.48 -20.22
N ASP A 264 -19.23 -3.49 -21.30
CA ASP A 264 -19.35 -2.38 -22.24
C ASP A 264 -20.25 -1.31 -21.61
N GLY A 265 -19.68 -0.17 -21.22
CA GLY A 265 -20.38 0.86 -20.46
C GLY A 265 -20.18 0.78 -18.95
N ALA A 266 -19.41 -0.18 -18.43
CA ALA A 266 -19.09 -0.24 -17.00
C ALA A 266 -18.32 1.00 -16.51
N GLU A 267 -17.59 1.68 -17.40
CA GLU A 267 -16.92 2.95 -17.14
C GLU A 267 -17.88 4.10 -16.79
N LEU A 268 -19.14 4.04 -17.27
CA LEU A 268 -20.19 5.02 -16.96
C LEU A 268 -20.86 4.74 -15.62
N SER A 269 -20.65 3.56 -15.03
CA SER A 269 -21.20 3.25 -13.71
C SER A 269 -20.58 4.15 -12.64
N GLY A 270 -21.36 4.50 -11.59
CA GLY A 270 -20.84 5.28 -10.47
C GLY A 270 -19.60 4.65 -9.82
N ARG A 271 -19.54 3.31 -9.81
CA ARG A 271 -18.35 2.56 -9.39
C ARG A 271 -17.15 2.80 -10.31
N GLY A 272 -17.34 2.76 -11.63
CA GLY A 272 -16.30 3.02 -12.62
C GLY A 272 -15.70 4.41 -12.47
N ILE A 273 -16.56 5.43 -12.40
CA ILE A 273 -16.17 6.84 -12.20
C ILE A 273 -15.41 7.02 -10.88
N LEU A 274 -15.94 6.49 -9.78
CA LEU A 274 -15.27 6.58 -8.48
C LEU A 274 -13.92 5.86 -8.48
N THR A 275 -13.84 4.68 -9.10
CA THR A 275 -12.57 3.92 -9.21
C THR A 275 -11.54 4.69 -10.03
N ALA A 276 -11.96 5.35 -11.11
CA ALA A 276 -11.11 6.22 -11.91
C ALA A 276 -10.61 7.42 -11.10
N LEU A 277 -11.51 8.15 -10.42
CA LEU A 277 -11.15 9.28 -9.57
C LEU A 277 -10.19 8.88 -8.45
N LEU A 278 -10.43 7.76 -7.77
CA LEU A 278 -9.53 7.26 -6.73
C LEU A 278 -8.16 6.87 -7.28
N ALA A 279 -8.11 6.24 -8.47
CA ALA A 279 -6.86 5.90 -9.12
C ALA A 279 -6.06 7.16 -9.53
N MET A 280 -6.75 8.15 -10.11
CA MET A 280 -6.17 9.43 -10.50
C MET A 280 -5.69 10.20 -9.26
N GLY A 281 -6.51 10.31 -8.21
CA GLY A 281 -6.15 10.95 -6.95
C GLY A 281 -4.92 10.32 -6.31
N ARG A 282 -4.85 8.97 -6.22
CA ARG A 282 -3.66 8.27 -5.72
C ARG A 282 -2.41 8.55 -6.53
N SER A 283 -2.53 8.69 -7.86
CA SER A 283 -1.39 9.07 -8.70
C SER A 283 -1.02 10.54 -8.53
N ALA A 284 -2.00 11.43 -8.32
CA ALA A 284 -1.78 12.85 -8.08
C ALA A 284 -1.03 13.09 -6.76
N LEU A 285 -1.26 12.26 -5.73
CA LEU A 285 -0.49 12.31 -4.47
C LEU A 285 1.02 12.07 -4.66
N VAL A 286 1.44 11.41 -5.75
CA VAL A 286 2.85 11.11 -6.02
C VAL A 286 3.53 12.23 -6.80
N TRP A 287 2.81 12.88 -7.72
CA TRP A 287 3.40 13.82 -8.68
C TRP A 287 2.90 15.25 -8.53
N VAL A 288 1.58 15.42 -8.41
CA VAL A 288 0.92 16.73 -8.41
C VAL A 288 1.01 17.37 -7.03
N LEU A 289 0.72 16.61 -5.96
CA LEU A 289 0.73 17.14 -4.60
C LEU A 289 2.13 17.67 -4.20
N PRO A 290 3.24 16.93 -4.39
CA PRO A 290 4.55 17.46 -4.04
C PRO A 290 4.93 18.71 -4.85
N ALA A 291 4.60 18.73 -6.15
CA ALA A 291 4.85 19.90 -7.00
C ALA A 291 4.03 21.12 -6.55
N ALA A 292 2.74 20.94 -6.27
CA ALA A 292 1.86 21.99 -5.77
C ALA A 292 2.29 22.49 -4.39
N ALA A 293 2.69 21.58 -3.49
CA ALA A 293 3.16 21.91 -2.16
C ALA A 293 4.47 22.69 -2.19
N LEU A 294 5.47 22.26 -2.97
CA LEU A 294 6.75 22.98 -3.10
C LEU A 294 6.58 24.33 -3.78
N THR A 295 5.74 24.42 -4.82
CA THR A 295 5.44 25.69 -5.50
C THR A 295 4.66 26.63 -4.58
N GLY A 296 3.72 26.11 -3.79
CA GLY A 296 3.00 26.92 -2.82
C GLY A 296 3.90 27.43 -1.70
N TRP A 297 4.81 26.59 -1.20
CA TRP A 297 5.82 26.99 -0.22
C TRP A 297 6.67 28.15 -0.73
N THR A 298 7.14 28.11 -1.99
CA THR A 298 7.94 29.18 -2.59
C THR A 298 7.14 30.45 -2.85
N ILE A 299 5.95 30.37 -3.45
CA ILE A 299 5.10 31.55 -3.73
C ILE A 299 4.70 32.25 -2.43
N PHE A 300 4.20 31.50 -1.45
CA PHE A 300 3.77 32.08 -0.19
C PHE A 300 4.96 32.52 0.68
N GLY A 301 6.08 31.81 0.64
CA GLY A 301 7.31 32.24 1.32
C GLY A 301 7.88 33.54 0.74
N LEU A 302 7.88 33.69 -0.58
CA LEU A 302 8.25 34.96 -1.23
C LEU A 302 7.26 36.08 -0.89
N THR A 303 5.97 35.76 -0.81
CA THR A 303 4.94 36.73 -0.41
C THR A 303 5.14 37.18 1.04
N ASP A 304 5.50 36.27 1.94
CA ASP A 304 5.85 36.58 3.34
C ASP A 304 7.09 37.48 3.42
N PHE A 305 8.12 37.16 2.64
CA PHE A 305 9.33 37.98 2.54
C PHE A 305 9.02 39.40 2.06
N ILE A 306 8.28 39.55 0.96
CA ILE A 306 7.90 40.86 0.43
C ILE A 306 7.06 41.62 1.45
N ALA A 307 6.07 40.96 2.06
CA ALA A 307 5.18 41.58 3.03
C ALA A 307 5.94 42.14 4.24
N LEU A 308 6.93 41.39 4.75
CA LEU A 308 7.78 41.84 5.85
C LEU A 308 8.55 43.11 5.50
N PHE A 309 9.25 43.14 4.36
CA PHE A 309 10.06 44.30 3.97
C PHE A 309 9.20 45.52 3.61
N THR A 310 8.04 45.31 2.97
CA THR A 310 7.10 46.41 2.72
C THR A 310 6.51 46.97 4.02
N GLY A 311 6.24 46.11 5.01
CA GLY A 311 5.74 46.52 6.32
C GLY A 311 6.79 47.29 7.13
N LEU A 312 8.06 46.86 7.08
CA LEU A 312 9.19 47.58 7.67
C LEU A 312 9.36 48.97 7.03
N ALA A 313 9.21 49.09 5.72
CA ALA A 313 9.31 50.36 5.01
C ALA A 313 8.12 51.31 5.28
N ALA A 314 6.96 50.76 5.68
CA ALA A 314 5.73 51.52 5.92
C ALA A 314 5.43 51.75 7.41
N GLU A 315 6.31 51.34 8.33
CA GLU A 315 6.13 51.36 9.80
C GLU A 315 4.86 50.64 10.31
N ASP A 316 4.16 49.88 9.47
CA ASP A 316 2.91 49.20 9.82
C ASP A 316 3.04 47.68 9.61
N LEU A 317 3.58 47.00 10.62
CA LEU A 317 3.69 45.54 10.68
C LEU A 317 2.36 44.86 11.05
N THR A 318 1.34 45.64 11.44
CA THR A 318 0.10 45.09 12.01
C THR A 318 -0.96 44.74 10.96
N GLN A 319 -0.86 45.26 9.75
CA GLN A 319 -1.80 45.01 8.65
C GLN A 319 -1.30 43.97 7.63
N LEU A 320 -0.85 42.80 8.08
CA LEU A 320 -0.57 41.68 7.18
C LEU A 320 -1.88 41.13 6.59
N ARG A 321 -2.25 41.64 5.40
CA ARG A 321 -3.44 41.19 4.67
C ARG A 321 -3.28 39.73 4.25
N THR A 322 -4.33 38.93 4.44
CA THR A 322 -4.38 37.55 3.95
C THR A 322 -4.21 37.52 2.42
N PRO A 323 -3.22 36.78 1.88
CA PRO A 323 -2.93 36.76 0.45
C PRO A 323 -4.04 36.05 -0.34
N VAL A 324 -4.79 35.17 0.33
CA VAL A 324 -5.96 34.48 -0.22
C VAL A 324 -7.19 34.87 0.60
N ARG A 325 -8.20 35.41 -0.06
CA ARG A 325 -9.46 35.83 0.58
C ARG A 325 -10.52 34.74 0.43
N LEU A 326 -11.40 34.59 1.43
CA LEU A 326 -12.51 33.63 1.38
C LEU A 326 -13.36 33.73 0.09
N PRO A 327 -13.71 34.92 -0.43
CA PRO A 327 -14.42 35.03 -1.72
C PRO A 327 -13.66 34.44 -2.91
N GLN A 328 -12.33 34.53 -2.93
CA GLN A 328 -11.51 33.91 -3.99
C GLN A 328 -11.63 32.39 -3.95
N LEU A 329 -11.60 31.80 -2.74
CA LEU A 329 -11.77 30.36 -2.55
C LEU A 329 -13.19 29.91 -2.92
N LEU A 330 -14.22 30.64 -2.50
CA LEU A 330 -15.61 30.33 -2.82
C LEU A 330 -15.89 30.42 -4.32
N LEU A 331 -15.16 31.25 -5.06
CA LEU A 331 -15.25 31.34 -6.51
C LEU A 331 -14.45 30.24 -7.23
N ALA A 332 -13.20 30.02 -6.83
CA ALA A 332 -12.30 29.11 -7.52
C ALA A 332 -12.53 27.62 -7.19
N ALA A 333 -12.82 27.30 -5.93
CA ALA A 333 -12.96 25.91 -5.48
C ALA A 333 -14.09 25.14 -6.20
N PRO A 334 -15.29 25.69 -6.41
CA PRO A 334 -16.35 24.99 -7.15
C PRO A 334 -15.95 24.65 -8.58
N VAL A 335 -15.26 25.57 -9.27
CA VAL A 335 -14.78 25.36 -10.66
C VAL A 335 -13.77 24.22 -10.70
N LEU A 336 -12.79 24.22 -9.80
CA LEU A 336 -11.75 23.19 -9.74
C LEU A 336 -12.29 21.83 -9.27
N LEU A 337 -13.25 21.81 -8.33
CA LEU A 337 -13.93 20.59 -7.88
C LEU A 337 -14.76 19.99 -9.01
N LEU A 338 -15.51 20.81 -9.74
CA LEU A 338 -16.29 20.37 -10.90
C LEU A 338 -15.38 19.79 -11.98
N ALA A 339 -14.27 20.46 -12.32
CA ALA A 339 -13.31 19.96 -13.29
C ALA A 339 -12.70 18.61 -12.87
N THR A 340 -12.42 18.46 -11.58
CA THR A 340 -11.90 17.19 -11.02
C THR A 340 -12.96 16.09 -11.08
N ALA A 341 -14.21 16.38 -10.73
CA ALA A 341 -15.33 15.44 -10.83
C ALA A 341 -15.57 15.00 -12.28
N LEU A 342 -15.57 15.94 -13.23
CA LEU A 342 -15.67 15.67 -14.66
C LEU A 342 -14.48 14.86 -15.18
N GLY A 343 -13.29 15.01 -14.58
CA GLY A 343 -12.13 14.18 -14.87
C GLY A 343 -12.39 12.67 -14.69
N GLY A 344 -13.32 12.30 -13.81
CA GLY A 344 -13.76 10.91 -13.64
C GLY A 344 -14.46 10.31 -14.88
N LEU A 345 -15.00 11.16 -15.76
CA LEU A 345 -15.61 10.79 -17.04
C LEU A 345 -14.58 10.73 -18.19
N ALA A 346 -13.34 11.16 -17.97
CA ALA A 346 -12.30 11.14 -19.00
C ALA A 346 -12.04 9.74 -19.60
N PRO A 347 -12.05 8.63 -18.83
CA PRO A 347 -11.92 7.29 -19.40
C PRO A 347 -13.06 6.95 -20.37
N VAL A 348 -14.28 7.41 -20.08
CA VAL A 348 -15.46 7.19 -20.92
C VAL A 348 -15.24 7.80 -22.30
N ALA A 349 -14.93 9.10 -22.34
CA ALA A 349 -14.66 9.81 -23.58
C ALA A 349 -13.45 9.19 -24.32
N ALA A 350 -12.39 8.82 -23.60
CA ALA A 350 -11.22 8.17 -24.18
C ALA A 350 -11.54 6.81 -24.82
N ILE A 351 -12.43 6.02 -24.23
CA ILE A 351 -12.88 4.73 -24.78
C ILE A 351 -13.69 4.93 -26.06
N ARG A 352 -14.61 5.90 -26.07
CA ARG A 352 -15.43 6.21 -27.26
C ARG A 352 -14.58 6.72 -28.42
N LEU A 353 -13.62 7.61 -28.13
CA LEU A 353 -12.69 8.16 -29.11
C LEU A 353 -11.65 7.14 -29.63
N SER A 354 -11.48 6.01 -28.94
CA SER A 354 -10.52 4.96 -29.32
C SER A 354 -11.16 3.72 -29.96
N THR A 355 -12.47 3.76 -30.23
CA THR A 355 -13.21 2.61 -30.78
C THR A 355 -12.58 2.02 -32.05
N ALA A 356 -12.06 2.87 -32.94
CA ALA A 356 -11.40 2.45 -34.18
C ALA A 356 -10.16 1.56 -33.92
N GLN A 357 -9.38 1.85 -32.88
CA GLN A 357 -8.16 1.10 -32.55
C GLN A 357 -8.44 -0.30 -31.99
N ARG A 358 -9.70 -0.64 -31.66
CA ARG A 358 -10.06 -2.03 -31.30
C ARG A 358 -9.75 -3.00 -32.46
N ALA A 359 -9.85 -2.54 -33.71
CA ALA A 359 -9.53 -3.32 -34.89
C ALA A 359 -8.03 -3.61 -35.08
N GLU A 360 -7.16 -3.00 -34.30
CA GLU A 360 -5.71 -3.21 -34.39
C GLU A 360 -5.19 -4.20 -33.33
N VAL A 361 -6.04 -4.63 -32.39
CA VAL A 361 -5.68 -5.59 -31.35
C VAL A 361 -5.69 -6.99 -31.93
N ARG A 362 -4.49 -7.60 -32.01
CA ARG A 362 -4.26 -8.92 -32.62
C ARG A 362 -3.65 -9.95 -31.66
N ASP A 363 -3.09 -9.51 -30.54
CA ASP A 363 -2.42 -10.39 -29.57
C ASP A 363 -3.36 -10.74 -28.40
N GLN A 364 -3.53 -12.04 -28.16
CA GLN A 364 -4.29 -12.60 -27.03
C GLN A 364 -3.41 -12.85 -25.79
N ARG A 365 -2.11 -12.62 -25.89
CA ARG A 365 -1.18 -12.90 -24.79
C ARG A 365 -1.26 -11.82 -23.72
N THR A 366 -1.18 -12.27 -22.47
CA THR A 366 -1.05 -11.36 -21.33
C THR A 366 0.39 -10.88 -21.19
N VAL A 367 0.57 -9.55 -21.14
CA VAL A 367 1.90 -8.96 -20.99
C VAL A 367 1.92 -8.02 -19.78
N PRO A 368 2.81 -8.25 -18.79
CA PRO A 368 2.84 -7.46 -17.56
C PRO A 368 3.53 -6.10 -17.74
N GLN A 369 4.53 -6.00 -18.62
CA GLN A 369 5.30 -4.77 -18.84
C GLN A 369 4.52 -3.78 -19.73
N TRP A 370 4.42 -2.51 -19.31
CA TRP A 370 3.65 -1.49 -20.01
C TRP A 370 4.11 -1.30 -21.47
N GLU A 371 5.41 -1.22 -21.73
CA GLU A 371 5.94 -0.96 -23.07
C GLU A 371 5.53 -2.02 -24.08
N ARG A 372 5.61 -3.29 -23.68
CA ARG A 372 5.19 -4.42 -24.53
C ARG A 372 3.67 -4.49 -24.62
N ARG A 373 2.97 -4.24 -23.51
CA ARG A 373 1.50 -4.22 -23.47
C ARG A 373 0.91 -3.12 -24.38
N ALA A 374 1.48 -1.92 -24.35
CA ALA A 374 1.02 -0.81 -25.18
C ALA A 374 1.22 -1.07 -26.68
N ARG A 375 2.24 -1.85 -27.05
CA ARG A 375 2.47 -2.31 -28.43
C ARG A 375 1.51 -3.42 -28.83
N ALA A 376 1.25 -4.38 -27.94
CA ALA A 376 0.33 -5.50 -28.19
C ALA A 376 -1.14 -5.07 -28.20
N ASN A 377 -1.50 -4.06 -27.40
CA ASN A 377 -2.84 -3.51 -27.27
C ASN A 377 -2.82 -1.98 -27.54
N PRO A 378 -2.83 -1.55 -28.82
CA PRO A 378 -2.84 -0.14 -29.20
C PRO A 378 -4.09 0.61 -28.71
N TRP A 379 -5.21 -0.11 -28.56
CA TRP A 379 -6.43 0.44 -27.97
C TRP A 379 -6.21 0.87 -26.50
N GLU A 380 -5.66 -0.01 -25.66
CA GLU A 380 -5.36 0.30 -24.25
C GLU A 380 -4.38 1.47 -24.15
N ALA A 381 -3.36 1.51 -25.02
CA ALA A 381 -2.41 2.62 -25.10
C ALA A 381 -3.09 3.96 -25.44
N ARG A 382 -3.98 3.95 -26.45
CA ARG A 382 -4.73 5.14 -26.87
C ARG A 382 -5.68 5.64 -25.79
N VAL A 383 -6.45 4.75 -25.16
CA VAL A 383 -7.34 5.09 -24.04
C VAL A 383 -6.56 5.77 -22.91
N CYS A 384 -5.46 5.15 -22.47
CA CYS A 384 -4.66 5.69 -21.38
C CYS A 384 -4.06 7.07 -21.72
N GLY A 385 -3.60 7.25 -22.96
CA GLY A 385 -3.07 8.53 -23.44
C GLY A 385 -4.15 9.61 -23.51
N LEU A 386 -5.29 9.31 -24.14
CA LEU A 386 -6.41 10.25 -24.28
C LEU A 386 -7.00 10.64 -22.93
N ALA A 387 -7.14 9.70 -21.99
CA ALA A 387 -7.63 10.02 -20.65
C ALA A 387 -6.75 11.07 -19.95
N GLY A 388 -5.41 10.97 -20.10
CA GLY A 388 -4.49 11.98 -19.59
C GLY A 388 -4.67 13.35 -20.27
N TRP A 389 -4.76 13.38 -21.60
CA TRP A 389 -4.99 14.62 -22.35
C TRP A 389 -6.33 15.28 -22.02
N LEU A 390 -7.40 14.51 -21.86
CA LEU A 390 -8.72 15.02 -21.51
C LEU A 390 -8.74 15.61 -20.10
N VAL A 391 -8.11 14.95 -19.12
CA VAL A 391 -7.96 15.51 -17.77
C VAL A 391 -7.13 16.80 -17.81
N ALA A 392 -6.03 16.84 -18.56
CA ALA A 392 -5.24 18.06 -18.72
C ALA A 392 -6.06 19.19 -19.36
N ALA A 393 -6.82 18.90 -20.41
CA ALA A 393 -7.67 19.89 -21.08
C ALA A 393 -8.77 20.43 -20.16
N LEU A 394 -9.43 19.56 -19.38
CA LEU A 394 -10.43 19.96 -18.39
C LEU A 394 -9.83 20.85 -17.31
N GLN A 395 -8.66 20.47 -16.77
CA GLN A 395 -7.98 21.26 -15.75
C GLN A 395 -7.47 22.60 -16.32
N LEU A 396 -6.96 22.62 -17.55
CA LEU A 396 -6.56 23.84 -18.24
C LEU A 396 -7.74 24.80 -18.38
N GLY A 397 -8.87 24.31 -18.90
CA GLY A 397 -10.10 25.11 -19.04
C GLY A 397 -10.56 25.67 -17.70
N ALA A 398 -10.50 24.89 -16.63
CA ALA A 398 -10.86 25.32 -15.29
C ALA A 398 -9.93 26.43 -14.76
N TRP A 399 -8.62 26.29 -14.90
CA TRP A 399 -7.65 27.30 -14.48
C TRP A 399 -7.73 28.59 -15.29
N LEU A 400 -7.97 28.49 -16.60
CA LEU A 400 -8.22 29.66 -17.46
C LEU A 400 -9.51 30.37 -17.06
N LEU A 401 -10.58 29.62 -16.78
CA LEU A 401 -11.84 30.19 -16.30
C LEU A 401 -11.65 30.91 -14.96
N VAL A 402 -10.94 30.30 -14.00
CA VAL A 402 -10.57 30.97 -12.73
C VAL A 402 -9.74 32.23 -12.99
N GLY A 403 -8.80 32.17 -13.93
CA GLY A 403 -7.99 33.32 -14.36
C GLY A 403 -8.79 34.46 -14.99
N VAL A 404 -9.98 34.20 -15.54
CA VAL A 404 -10.91 35.23 -16.05
C VAL A 404 -11.87 35.70 -14.97
N LEU A 405 -12.44 34.79 -14.18
CA LEU A 405 -13.43 35.10 -13.15
C LEU A 405 -12.85 35.97 -12.03
N LEU A 406 -11.62 35.72 -11.60
CA LEU A 406 -10.98 36.49 -10.52
C LEU A 406 -10.81 37.98 -10.90
N PRO A 407 -10.29 38.36 -12.09
CA PRO A 407 -10.24 39.75 -12.53
C PRO A 407 -11.62 40.40 -12.68
N VAL A 408 -12.58 39.71 -13.32
CA VAL A 408 -13.92 40.27 -13.59
C VAL A 408 -14.67 40.59 -12.30
N THR A 409 -14.44 39.82 -11.23
CA THR A 409 -15.03 40.04 -9.91
C THR A 409 -14.25 41.02 -9.03
N GLY A 410 -13.16 41.61 -9.53
CA GLY A 410 -12.29 42.50 -8.75
C GLY A 410 -11.52 41.79 -7.63
N LEU A 411 -11.44 40.46 -7.69
CA LEU A 411 -10.78 39.62 -6.68
C LEU A 411 -9.35 39.21 -7.07
N ALA A 412 -8.86 39.61 -8.26
CA ALA A 412 -7.52 39.29 -8.69
C ALA A 412 -6.43 40.03 -7.90
N SER A 413 -5.30 39.34 -7.72
CA SER A 413 -4.07 39.82 -7.10
C SER A 413 -2.85 39.26 -7.86
N GLY A 414 -1.65 39.81 -7.61
CA GLY A 414 -0.41 39.27 -8.16
C GLY A 414 -0.19 37.80 -7.76
N VAL A 415 -0.52 37.44 -6.52
CA VAL A 415 -0.41 36.06 -6.00
C VAL A 415 -1.37 35.11 -6.72
N THR A 416 -2.62 35.51 -6.97
CA THR A 416 -3.57 34.67 -7.71
C THR A 416 -3.14 34.47 -9.17
N TRP A 417 -2.54 35.48 -9.81
CA TRP A 417 -2.00 35.35 -11.17
C TRP A 417 -0.80 34.41 -11.22
N ALA A 418 0.12 34.52 -10.25
CA ALA A 418 1.23 33.57 -10.12
C ALA A 418 0.71 32.13 -10.05
N TRP A 419 -0.29 31.88 -9.19
CA TRP A 419 -0.92 30.55 -9.09
C TRP A 419 -1.55 30.07 -10.39
N VAL A 420 -2.29 30.92 -11.12
CA VAL A 420 -2.88 30.56 -12.41
C VAL A 420 -1.79 30.17 -13.42
N VAL A 421 -0.72 30.98 -13.54
CA VAL A 421 0.40 30.71 -14.45
C VAL A 421 1.10 29.41 -14.09
N PHE A 422 1.45 29.21 -12.82
CA PHE A 422 2.08 27.97 -12.35
C PHE A 422 1.18 26.75 -12.54
N ALA A 423 -0.12 26.89 -12.27
CA ALA A 423 -1.05 25.79 -12.48
C ALA A 423 -1.11 25.37 -13.95
N VAL A 424 -1.20 26.32 -14.87
CA VAL A 424 -1.23 26.07 -16.32
C VAL A 424 0.07 25.43 -16.81
N LEU A 425 1.23 25.95 -16.39
CA LEU A 425 2.54 25.51 -16.88
C LEU A 425 3.05 24.22 -16.22
N LEU A 426 2.69 23.97 -14.96
CA LEU A 426 3.22 22.86 -14.16
C LEU A 426 2.16 21.86 -13.72
N LEU A 427 1.11 22.32 -13.00
CA LEU A 427 0.16 21.40 -12.37
C LEU A 427 -0.74 20.69 -13.38
N VAL A 428 -1.17 21.38 -14.44
CA VAL A 428 -2.03 20.83 -15.50
C VAL A 428 -1.31 19.70 -16.27
N PRO A 429 -0.08 19.88 -16.79
CA PRO A 429 0.68 18.78 -17.40
C PRO A 429 0.90 17.61 -16.44
N LEU A 430 1.23 17.88 -15.17
CA LEU A 430 1.41 16.84 -14.16
C LEU A 430 0.11 16.08 -13.87
N ALA A 431 -1.04 16.77 -13.82
CA ALA A 431 -2.34 16.15 -13.64
C ALA A 431 -2.70 15.23 -14.81
N GLY A 432 -2.44 15.66 -16.05
CA GLY A 432 -2.59 14.83 -17.24
C GLY A 432 -1.68 13.59 -17.23
N GLY A 433 -0.40 13.78 -16.88
CA GLY A 433 0.56 12.69 -16.75
C GLY A 433 0.18 11.68 -15.65
N ALA A 434 -0.27 12.18 -14.49
CA ALA A 434 -0.77 11.38 -13.38
C ALA A 434 -2.01 10.57 -13.80
N ALA A 435 -2.98 11.20 -14.46
CA ALA A 435 -4.17 10.51 -14.97
C ALA A 435 -3.84 9.42 -16.00
N ALA A 436 -2.95 9.70 -16.96
CA ALA A 436 -2.48 8.70 -17.91
C ALA A 436 -1.82 7.52 -17.17
N PHE A 437 -0.95 7.79 -16.19
CA PHE A 437 -0.30 6.77 -15.40
C PHE A 437 -1.27 5.95 -14.53
N ALA A 438 -2.29 6.60 -13.96
CA ALA A 438 -3.34 5.94 -13.21
C ALA A 438 -4.12 4.95 -14.09
N MET A 439 -4.47 5.35 -15.31
CA MET A 439 -5.16 4.49 -16.28
C MET A 439 -4.26 3.35 -16.75
N ARG A 440 -2.98 3.59 -17.00
CA ARG A 440 -2.02 2.50 -17.28
C ARG A 440 -2.06 1.42 -16.21
N ARG A 441 -2.23 1.77 -14.94
CA ARG A 441 -2.24 0.79 -13.85
C ARG A 441 -3.61 0.17 -13.58
N ASN A 442 -4.69 0.94 -13.70
CA ASN A 442 -6.01 0.57 -13.15
C ASN A 442 -7.16 0.63 -14.16
N LEU A 443 -6.93 0.89 -15.45
CA LEU A 443 -8.01 0.94 -16.46
C LEU A 443 -8.87 -0.33 -16.44
N ARG A 444 -8.24 -1.50 -16.23
CA ARG A 444 -8.92 -2.79 -16.13
C ARG A 444 -9.83 -2.89 -14.92
N ASP A 445 -9.48 -2.24 -13.81
CA ASP A 445 -10.32 -2.20 -12.61
C ASP A 445 -11.53 -1.27 -12.81
N VAL A 446 -11.38 -0.23 -13.64
CA VAL A 446 -12.48 0.66 -14.04
C VAL A 446 -13.48 -0.08 -14.94
N LEU A 447 -12.99 -0.87 -15.90
CA LEU A 447 -13.83 -1.55 -16.89
C LEU A 447 -14.43 -2.86 -16.41
N TYR A 448 -13.61 -3.71 -15.79
CA TYR A 448 -14.02 -5.07 -15.45
C TYR A 448 -14.34 -5.23 -13.96
N GLY A 449 -13.93 -4.29 -13.10
CA GLY A 449 -13.91 -4.46 -11.65
C GLY A 449 -12.63 -5.17 -11.17
N PRO A 450 -12.56 -5.62 -9.91
CA PRO A 450 -11.32 -6.07 -9.28
C PRO A 450 -10.82 -7.39 -9.88
N ALA A 451 -9.50 -7.58 -9.87
CA ALA A 451 -8.87 -8.72 -10.52
C ALA A 451 -9.32 -10.08 -9.97
N GLY A 452 -9.54 -10.15 -8.65
CA GLY A 452 -9.98 -11.36 -7.95
C GLY A 452 -11.30 -11.94 -8.46
N ALA A 453 -12.14 -11.14 -9.13
CA ALA A 453 -13.38 -11.63 -9.73
C ALA A 453 -13.15 -12.49 -10.99
N TYR A 454 -11.98 -12.45 -11.61
CA TYR A 454 -11.68 -13.13 -12.88
C TYR A 454 -10.47 -14.06 -12.81
N MET A 455 -9.61 -13.89 -11.82
CA MET A 455 -8.43 -14.73 -11.64
C MET A 455 -8.05 -14.81 -10.17
N ARG A 456 -7.78 -16.04 -9.70
CA ARG A 456 -7.19 -16.29 -8.39
C ARG A 456 -5.72 -16.56 -8.57
N ARG A 457 -4.90 -15.94 -7.74
CA ARG A 457 -3.48 -16.23 -7.70
C ARG A 457 -3.27 -17.65 -7.14
N PRO A 458 -2.43 -18.48 -7.79
CA PRO A 458 -2.01 -19.75 -7.20
C PRO A 458 -1.11 -19.43 -6.01
N ALA A 459 -1.70 -19.46 -4.82
CA ALA A 459 -1.01 -19.27 -3.56
C ALA A 459 -1.56 -20.24 -2.53
N PRO A 460 -0.70 -20.82 -1.66
CA PRO A 460 -1.13 -21.77 -0.65
C PRO A 460 -2.14 -21.13 0.31
N TYR A 461 -2.04 -19.83 0.55
CA TYR A 461 -2.88 -19.12 1.51
C TYR A 461 -4.06 -18.38 0.85
N ALA A 462 -5.27 -18.65 1.33
CA ALA A 462 -6.52 -17.98 0.94
C ALA A 462 -6.90 -16.83 1.89
N LEU A 463 -6.47 -16.89 3.15
CA LEU A 463 -6.79 -15.90 4.18
C LEU A 463 -5.55 -15.56 5.02
N VAL A 464 -5.44 -14.31 5.45
CA VAL A 464 -4.32 -13.85 6.29
C VAL A 464 -4.44 -14.36 7.72
N ALA A 465 -5.60 -14.17 8.37
CA ALA A 465 -5.87 -14.61 9.72
C ALA A 465 -7.35 -14.99 9.87
N PRO A 466 -7.73 -15.92 10.75
CA PRO A 466 -9.12 -16.34 10.89
C PRO A 466 -10.02 -15.18 11.32
N ASP A 467 -11.29 -15.26 10.93
CA ASP A 467 -12.27 -14.23 11.28
C ASP A 467 -12.70 -14.29 12.75
N ILE A 468 -12.75 -15.51 13.30
CA ILE A 468 -13.11 -15.82 14.68
C ILE A 468 -12.12 -16.84 15.23
N GLY A 469 -11.71 -16.66 16.49
CA GLY A 469 -10.88 -17.62 17.23
C GLY A 469 -9.50 -17.86 16.62
N THR A 470 -9.07 -19.11 16.68
CA THR A 470 -7.81 -19.61 16.12
C THR A 470 -8.04 -20.49 14.89
N ARG A 471 -6.96 -20.82 14.18
CA ARG A 471 -6.99 -21.81 13.08
C ARG A 471 -7.53 -23.16 13.56
N ALA A 472 -7.20 -23.58 14.78
CA ALA A 472 -7.69 -24.82 15.38
C ALA A 472 -9.19 -24.76 15.71
N ASP A 473 -9.67 -23.65 16.29
CA ASP A 473 -11.10 -23.47 16.57
C ASP A 473 -11.92 -23.52 15.30
N ARG A 474 -11.39 -22.93 14.23
CA ARG A 474 -12.01 -22.94 12.91
C ARG A 474 -12.01 -24.32 12.25
N ALA A 475 -11.02 -25.16 12.54
CA ALA A 475 -11.02 -26.56 12.10
C ALA A 475 -12.15 -27.38 12.72
N ARG A 476 -12.59 -26.98 13.92
CA ARG A 476 -13.70 -27.61 14.64
C ARG A 476 -15.08 -27.15 14.17
N ASP A 477 -15.16 -26.10 13.36
CA ASP A 477 -16.43 -25.59 12.82
C ASP A 477 -17.09 -26.65 11.91
N PRO A 478 -18.33 -27.09 12.21
CA PRO A 478 -19.03 -28.10 11.41
C PRO A 478 -19.21 -27.70 9.95
N ALA A 479 -19.37 -26.40 9.64
CA ALA A 479 -19.51 -25.93 8.27
C ALA A 479 -18.19 -26.02 7.49
N VAL A 480 -17.06 -25.71 8.14
CA VAL A 480 -15.72 -25.86 7.56
C VAL A 480 -15.38 -27.33 7.36
N ARG A 481 -15.72 -28.21 8.32
CA ARG A 481 -15.55 -29.66 8.17
C ARG A 481 -16.39 -30.22 7.03
N ALA A 482 -17.66 -29.80 6.90
CA ALA A 482 -18.52 -30.21 5.80
C ALA A 482 -17.97 -29.77 4.44
N ALA A 483 -17.49 -28.53 4.33
CA ALA A 483 -16.86 -28.01 3.12
C ALA A 483 -15.56 -28.77 2.77
N LEU A 484 -14.74 -29.10 3.76
CA LEU A 484 -13.54 -29.92 3.60
C LEU A 484 -13.87 -31.33 3.08
N ARG A 485 -14.90 -31.97 3.63
CA ARG A 485 -15.39 -33.29 3.15
C ARG A 485 -15.84 -33.20 1.69
N GLN A 486 -16.64 -32.19 1.36
CA GLN A 486 -17.10 -31.97 -0.02
C GLN A 486 -15.94 -31.75 -0.99
N ARG A 487 -14.92 -30.99 -0.57
CA ARG A 487 -13.72 -30.75 -1.38
C ARG A 487 -12.89 -32.01 -1.59
N ARG A 488 -12.67 -32.81 -0.54
CA ARG A 488 -11.96 -34.10 -0.65
C ARG A 488 -12.69 -35.08 -1.56
N ARG A 489 -14.02 -35.17 -1.45
CA ARG A 489 -14.87 -35.99 -2.35
C ARG A 489 -14.77 -35.53 -3.80
N ALA A 490 -14.60 -34.24 -4.06
CA ALA A 490 -14.42 -33.69 -5.39
C ALA A 490 -12.99 -33.85 -5.94
N GLU A 491 -11.98 -33.95 -5.06
CA GLU A 491 -10.57 -34.12 -5.44
C GLU A 491 -10.22 -35.59 -5.81
N GLY A 492 -11.10 -36.56 -5.52
CA GLY A 492 -11.15 -37.88 -6.16
C GLY A 492 -9.81 -38.60 -6.35
N GLY A 493 -9.24 -39.12 -5.27
CA GLY A 493 -8.07 -40.02 -5.29
C GLY A 493 -8.41 -41.42 -4.75
N GLU A 494 -7.48 -42.36 -4.92
CA GLU A 494 -7.54 -43.82 -4.63
C GLU A 494 -7.87 -44.23 -3.16
N TYR A 495 -8.23 -43.26 -2.31
CA TYR A 495 -8.55 -43.42 -0.87
C TYR A 495 -10.05 -43.21 -0.58
N ASP A 496 -10.92 -43.61 -1.51
CA ASP A 496 -12.38 -43.46 -1.36
C ASP A 496 -12.94 -44.27 -0.18
N LEU A 497 -12.19 -45.27 0.31
CA LEU A 497 -12.55 -46.11 1.46
C LEU A 497 -12.24 -45.47 2.83
N GLU A 498 -11.16 -44.68 2.95
CA GLU A 498 -10.85 -43.95 4.21
C GLU A 498 -11.80 -42.76 4.43
N ALA A 499 -12.40 -42.23 3.36
CA ALA A 499 -13.44 -41.22 3.44
C ALA A 499 -14.76 -41.76 4.03
N PHE A 500 -15.00 -43.07 3.93
CA PHE A 500 -16.15 -43.77 4.52
C PHE A 500 -15.91 -44.20 5.98
N ASP A 501 -14.67 -44.52 6.39
CA ASP A 501 -14.35 -44.82 7.79
C ASP A 501 -14.44 -43.59 8.71
N LEU A 502 -14.36 -42.38 8.14
CA LEU A 502 -14.63 -41.11 8.82
C LEU A 502 -16.11 -40.88 9.19
N ASP A 503 -17.04 -41.66 8.62
CA ASP A 503 -18.47 -41.63 8.99
C ASP A 503 -18.80 -42.63 10.13
N ALA A 504 -17.89 -43.56 10.47
CA ALA A 504 -18.11 -44.57 11.51
C ALA A 504 -17.34 -44.30 12.82
N ALA A 505 -16.20 -43.63 12.76
CA ALA A 505 -15.46 -43.20 13.94
C ALA A 505 -15.76 -41.73 14.23
N ASP A 506 -16.05 -41.40 15.49
CA ASP A 506 -16.33 -40.06 16.03
C ASP A 506 -15.08 -39.14 15.99
N ASP A 507 -14.26 -39.28 14.95
CA ASP A 507 -12.84 -39.01 14.99
C ASP A 507 -12.43 -37.70 14.33
N ARG A 508 -11.41 -37.12 14.96
CA ARG A 508 -10.90 -35.79 14.70
C ARG A 508 -10.29 -35.76 13.30
N LEU A 509 -10.74 -34.82 12.46
CA LEU A 509 -10.03 -34.47 11.22
C LEU A 509 -8.65 -33.92 11.66
N TRP A 510 -7.62 -34.76 11.65
CA TRP A 510 -6.28 -34.39 12.10
C TRP A 510 -5.81 -33.17 11.30
N VAL A 511 -5.53 -32.09 12.02
CA VAL A 511 -4.81 -30.93 11.50
C VAL A 511 -3.37 -31.17 11.86
N ASP A 512 -2.51 -31.27 10.85
CA ASP A 512 -1.08 -31.34 11.05
C ASP A 512 -0.59 -29.99 11.59
N ASP A 513 -0.14 -29.98 12.84
CA ASP A 513 0.34 -28.79 13.56
C ASP A 513 1.75 -28.36 13.09
N ASP A 514 2.40 -29.17 12.24
CA ASP A 514 3.80 -28.98 11.79
C ASP A 514 3.96 -28.15 10.50
N LEU A 515 2.87 -27.55 9.97
CA LEU A 515 2.96 -26.63 8.84
C LEU A 515 3.48 -25.24 9.27
N PRO A 516 4.24 -24.54 8.40
CA PRO A 516 5.36 -23.68 8.79
C PRO A 516 4.99 -22.54 9.76
N GLY A 517 5.60 -22.58 10.95
CA GLY A 517 5.44 -21.57 12.01
C GLY A 517 5.82 -22.04 13.43
N ALA A 518 6.05 -23.34 13.64
CA ALA A 518 6.48 -23.89 14.92
C ALA A 518 8.00 -23.74 15.09
N THR A 519 8.41 -22.72 15.85
CA THR A 519 9.66 -22.77 16.62
C THR A 519 9.21 -22.69 18.07
N ASP A 520 9.14 -23.84 18.74
CA ASP A 520 9.46 -24.01 20.16
C ASP A 520 9.30 -25.50 20.51
N THR A 521 10.43 -26.12 20.84
CA THR A 521 10.59 -27.50 21.26
C THR A 521 10.25 -27.62 22.75
N GLU A 522 9.01 -27.96 23.08
CA GLU A 522 8.66 -28.44 24.43
C GLU A 522 8.00 -29.81 24.32
N ILE A 523 8.71 -30.83 24.78
CA ILE A 523 8.26 -32.22 24.84
C ILE A 523 7.25 -32.34 25.98
N ARG A 524 6.02 -32.78 25.70
CA ARG A 524 4.97 -32.96 26.72
C ARG A 524 5.19 -34.28 27.47
N GLU A 525 5.05 -34.26 28.79
CA GLU A 525 5.15 -35.46 29.65
C GLU A 525 4.18 -36.58 29.22
N ALA A 526 3.04 -36.23 28.62
CA ALA A 526 2.07 -37.19 28.11
C ALA A 526 2.61 -38.03 26.93
N ASP A 527 3.47 -37.45 26.09
CA ASP A 527 4.08 -38.15 24.94
C ASP A 527 5.24 -39.07 25.41
N LEU A 528 5.86 -38.71 26.53
CA LEU A 528 6.87 -39.50 27.24
C LEU A 528 6.22 -40.71 27.95
N ALA A 529 5.06 -40.52 28.57
CA ALA A 529 4.29 -41.59 29.20
C ALA A 529 3.64 -42.55 28.19
N ALA A 530 3.32 -42.07 26.98
CA ALA A 530 2.72 -42.88 25.91
C ALA A 530 3.74 -43.63 25.04
N GLY A 531 5.06 -43.45 25.27
CA GLY A 531 6.12 -44.13 24.52
C GLY A 531 6.17 -43.79 23.03
N ARG A 532 5.65 -42.61 22.63
CA ARG A 532 5.53 -42.17 21.22
C ARG A 532 6.59 -41.14 20.84
N LEU A 533 7.81 -41.29 21.34
CA LEU A 533 8.96 -40.59 20.80
C LEU A 533 9.68 -41.51 19.81
N PRO A 534 10.06 -41.02 18.61
CA PRO A 534 10.95 -41.76 17.73
C PRO A 534 12.29 -41.97 18.46
N ASP A 535 12.76 -43.21 18.51
CA ASP A 535 14.06 -43.57 19.04
C ASP A 535 15.16 -42.98 18.15
N PHE A 536 15.63 -41.78 18.52
CA PHE A 536 16.84 -41.20 17.94
C PHE A 536 18.01 -41.84 18.67
N GLY A 537 18.46 -42.98 18.12
CA GLY A 537 19.56 -43.80 18.64
C GLY A 537 20.60 -43.01 19.43
N GLY A 538 20.59 -43.24 20.74
CA GLY A 538 21.50 -42.68 21.73
C GLY A 538 21.55 -43.63 22.93
N GLU A 539 22.76 -43.94 23.37
CA GLU A 539 23.13 -45.10 24.18
C GLU A 539 22.26 -45.34 25.43
N GLY A 540 21.75 -46.57 25.58
CA GLY A 540 20.76 -46.97 26.59
C GLY A 540 19.66 -47.90 26.08
N SER A 541 19.61 -48.14 24.75
CA SER A 541 18.93 -49.28 24.12
C SER A 541 19.47 -50.61 24.67
N ALA A 542 18.72 -51.70 24.51
CA ALA A 542 18.83 -53.02 25.14
C ALA A 542 20.19 -53.77 25.02
N PHE A 543 21.28 -53.10 24.67
CA PHE A 543 22.66 -53.59 24.71
C PHE A 543 23.65 -52.81 25.61
N THR A 544 23.22 -51.91 26.50
CA THR A 544 24.11 -51.39 27.57
C THR A 544 23.52 -51.61 28.96
N GLY A 545 23.82 -52.78 29.53
CA GLY A 545 23.36 -53.18 30.85
C GLY A 545 24.05 -52.45 32.02
N GLY A 546 23.36 -52.51 33.17
CA GLY A 546 23.95 -52.42 34.51
C GLY A 546 23.35 -51.31 35.39
N GLY A 547 22.62 -51.56 36.47
CA GLY A 547 22.29 -52.84 37.09
C GLY A 547 21.63 -52.72 38.48
N ARG A 548 21.40 -53.91 39.05
CA ARG A 548 20.95 -54.30 40.42
C ARG A 548 19.47 -54.09 40.73
N ALA A 549 18.70 -55.05 41.25
CA ALA A 549 18.80 -56.49 41.60
C ALA A 549 17.33 -56.98 41.74
N ALA A 550 16.90 -58.25 41.65
CA ALA A 550 17.47 -59.54 42.03
C ALA A 550 16.74 -60.71 41.33
N GLY A 551 17.42 -61.85 41.09
CA GLY A 551 16.79 -63.15 40.78
C GLY A 551 17.57 -64.10 39.86
N SER A 552 18.56 -64.82 40.42
CA SER A 552 19.09 -66.19 40.09
C SER A 552 19.38 -66.59 38.61
N LEU A 553 20.67 -66.78 38.24
CA LEU A 553 21.41 -68.06 37.98
C LEU A 553 21.00 -68.74 36.63
N GLU A 554 21.81 -68.92 35.58
CA GLU A 554 23.13 -69.60 35.40
C GLU A 554 23.79 -69.29 34.01
N GLY A 555 25.14 -69.16 33.97
CA GLY A 555 26.13 -69.51 32.89
C GLY A 555 26.05 -68.92 31.46
N ALA A 556 27.11 -68.70 30.65
CA ALA A 556 28.57 -68.67 30.75
C ALA A 556 29.15 -68.14 29.38
N ASP A 557 30.29 -67.43 29.43
CA ASP A 557 31.40 -67.27 28.45
C ASP A 557 31.33 -66.54 27.07
N GLY A 558 32.18 -65.49 26.94
CA GLY A 558 33.06 -65.08 25.80
C GLY A 558 32.43 -64.34 24.59
N GLY A 559 32.95 -63.27 23.96
CA GLY A 559 34.22 -62.54 23.98
C GLY A 559 34.60 -62.07 22.54
N ALA A 560 35.09 -60.82 22.39
CA ALA A 560 35.95 -60.26 21.32
C ALA A 560 35.40 -59.18 20.32
N SER A 561 36.30 -58.23 20.07
CA SER A 561 36.31 -56.90 19.44
C SER A 561 36.42 -56.87 17.90
N HIS A 562 36.13 -55.73 17.25
CA HIS A 562 37.12 -54.92 16.49
C HIS A 562 36.58 -53.66 15.77
N THR A 563 37.52 -52.74 15.61
CA THR A 563 37.62 -51.33 15.16
C THR A 563 37.41 -51.02 13.65
N ILE A 564 37.10 -49.74 13.39
CA ILE A 564 36.95 -49.01 12.10
C ILE A 564 38.30 -48.80 11.36
N PRO A 565 38.31 -48.59 10.03
CA PRO A 565 39.29 -47.70 9.40
C PRO A 565 38.70 -46.60 8.48
N GLU A 566 39.16 -45.36 8.70
CA GLU A 566 39.18 -44.27 7.71
C GLU A 566 40.39 -44.41 6.78
N GLN A 567 40.31 -43.94 5.52
CA GLN A 567 41.21 -42.89 4.99
C GLN A 567 40.95 -42.48 3.51
N ILE A 568 41.42 -41.27 3.21
CA ILE A 568 41.19 -40.35 2.08
C ILE A 568 42.23 -40.58 0.92
N GLY A 569 41.89 -40.17 -0.33
CA GLY A 569 42.60 -40.41 -1.63
C GLY A 569 43.95 -39.68 -1.87
N PRO A 570 44.37 -39.21 -3.08
CA PRO A 570 43.84 -39.26 -4.47
C PRO A 570 44.92 -39.72 -5.53
N PRO A 571 45.12 -39.13 -6.74
CA PRO A 571 44.78 -39.70 -8.06
C PRO A 571 45.98 -39.99 -9.02
N SER A 572 45.72 -40.65 -10.16
CA SER A 572 46.10 -40.24 -11.56
C SER A 572 46.48 -41.37 -12.53
N ARG A 573 45.97 -41.22 -13.76
CA ARG A 573 46.45 -41.61 -15.11
C ARG A 573 46.73 -43.09 -15.44
N GLY A 574 45.88 -43.60 -16.33
CA GLY A 574 46.20 -44.46 -17.47
C GLY A 574 45.37 -44.00 -18.66
#